data_AF-A0A0M4G2C3-F1
#
_entry.id   AF-A0A0M4G2C3-F1
#
_cell.length_a   1.000
_cell.length_b   1.000
_cell.length_c   1.000
_cell.angle_alpha   90.00
_cell.angle_beta   90.00
_cell.angle_gamma   90.00
#
_symmetry.space_group_name_H-M   'P 1'
#
loop_
_entity.id
_entity.type
_entity.pdbx_description
1 polymer ?
#
loop_
_entity_poly.entity_id
_entity_poly.type
_entity_poly.pdbx_seq_one_letter_code
_entity_poly.pdbx_strand_id
1 'polypeptide(L)'
;MRNGFKQLFIGFLFVFIKFHLIVDLLPDFIGYIFVYNGIKQIATLSSQRYEKLKVLSIILVIISVPNFFLNDQVIQLNEWLGYYSTLLSLLKVILIYLLFALLQEVAKQLPYKEGFISTRRMFYWYMAIALPSLFIQSFLMNTTFDNSITGSILIVVFMLIIEISFLVYLNNMRKRYPKNAIYEGYEKGAVS
;
A
#
# COMPACT_ATOMS: atom_id res chain seq x y z
N MET A 1 17.62 -3.84 5.13
CA MET A 1 16.41 -3.79 4.27
C MET A 1 15.26 -4.64 4.82
N ARG A 2 15.53 -5.83 5.39
CA ARG A 2 14.50 -6.71 5.96
C ARG A 2 13.54 -6.06 6.96
N ASN A 3 14.06 -5.23 7.87
CA ASN A 3 13.23 -4.52 8.86
C ASN A 3 12.31 -3.49 8.20
N GLY A 4 12.75 -2.82 7.13
CA GLY A 4 11.92 -1.91 6.36
C GLY A 4 10.75 -2.64 5.69
N PHE A 5 10.99 -3.81 5.08
CA PHE A 5 9.91 -4.65 4.55
C PHE A 5 8.97 -5.19 5.64
N LYS A 6 9.49 -5.51 6.84
CA LYS A 6 8.64 -5.88 7.99
C LYS A 6 7.72 -4.72 8.39
N GLN A 7 8.23 -3.50 8.43
CA GLN A 7 7.43 -2.31 8.74
C GLN A 7 6.40 -2.01 7.65
N LEU A 8 6.75 -2.13 6.36
CA LEU A 8 5.77 -2.02 5.27
C LEU A 8 4.65 -3.06 5.43
N PHE A 9 5.01 -4.34 5.66
CA PHE A 9 4.02 -5.40 5.84
C PHE A 9 3.06 -5.11 6.99
N ILE A 10 3.58 -4.71 8.15
CA ILE A 10 2.75 -4.35 9.31
C ILE A 10 1.89 -3.12 9.00
N GLY A 11 2.46 -2.10 8.37
CA GLY A 11 1.74 -0.88 8.04
C GLY A 11 0.56 -1.12 7.11
N PHE A 12 0.77 -1.88 6.02
CA PHE A 12 -0.32 -2.24 5.12
C PHE A 12 -1.32 -3.22 5.72
N LEU A 13 -0.89 -4.07 6.67
CA LEU A 13 -1.82 -4.93 7.41
C LEU A 13 -2.82 -4.09 8.21
N PHE A 14 -2.37 -3.00 8.82
CA PHE A 14 -3.26 -2.04 9.50
C PHE A 14 -4.18 -1.31 8.52
N VAL A 15 -3.64 -0.83 7.39
CA VAL A 15 -4.42 -0.03 6.41
C VAL A 15 -5.45 -0.86 5.63
N PHE A 16 -5.19 -2.15 5.41
CA PHE A 16 -6.06 -3.00 4.59
C PHE A 16 -7.08 -3.79 5.43
N ILE A 17 -6.68 -4.27 6.60
CA ILE A 17 -7.53 -5.10 7.44
C ILE A 17 -8.24 -4.20 8.44
N LYS A 18 -9.51 -3.88 8.16
CA LYS A 18 -10.35 -3.09 9.05
C LYS A 18 -11.19 -4.00 9.94
N PHE A 19 -10.96 -3.91 11.25
CA PHE A 19 -11.81 -4.54 12.26
C PHE A 19 -12.44 -3.44 13.12
N HIS A 20 -13.76 -3.27 12.97
CA HIS A 20 -14.54 -2.29 13.70
C HIS A 20 -15.47 -2.99 14.69
N LEU A 21 -15.30 -2.71 15.99
CA LEU A 21 -16.20 -3.18 17.05
C LEU A 21 -16.93 -2.02 17.73
N ILE A 22 -16.16 -1.06 18.25
CA ILE A 22 -16.64 0.21 18.87
C ILE A 22 -15.68 1.35 18.46
N VAL A 23 -14.39 1.02 18.40
CA VAL A 23 -13.32 1.81 17.78
C VAL A 23 -12.56 0.91 16.81
N ASP A 24 -11.80 1.51 15.89
CA ASP A 24 -10.95 0.75 14.98
C ASP A 24 -9.81 0.07 15.74
N LEU A 25 -9.77 -1.26 15.67
CA LEU A 25 -8.69 -2.06 16.29
C LEU A 25 -7.34 -1.84 15.59
N LEU A 26 -7.39 -1.56 14.29
CA LEU A 26 -6.25 -1.34 13.42
C LEU A 26 -6.37 0.04 12.76
N PRO A 27 -5.93 1.12 13.43
CA PRO A 27 -6.10 2.46 12.90
C PRO A 27 -5.21 2.72 11.67
N ASP A 28 -5.80 3.30 10.63
CA ASP A 28 -5.12 3.63 9.36
C ASP A 28 -3.87 4.52 9.60
N PHE A 29 -3.97 5.51 10.51
CA PHE A 29 -2.86 6.42 10.80
C PHE A 29 -1.64 5.67 11.40
N ILE A 30 -1.88 4.67 12.26
CA ILE A 30 -0.82 3.80 12.80
C ILE A 30 -0.18 3.01 11.65
N GLY A 31 -1.02 2.49 10.76
CA GLY A 31 -0.56 1.82 9.54
C GLY A 31 0.36 2.68 8.70
N TYR A 32 -0.04 3.93 8.42
CA TYR A 32 0.78 4.85 7.63
C TYR A 32 2.09 5.29 8.33
N ILE A 33 2.13 5.34 9.66
CA ILE A 33 3.38 5.55 10.42
C ILE A 33 4.36 4.39 10.17
N PHE A 34 3.88 3.15 10.20
CA PHE A 34 4.70 1.99 9.87
C PHE A 34 5.14 1.99 8.40
N VAL A 35 4.26 2.38 7.48
CA VAL A 35 4.60 2.53 6.06
C VAL A 35 5.72 3.57 5.87
N TYR A 36 5.61 4.74 6.49
CA TYR A 36 6.63 5.79 6.46
C TYR A 36 8.00 5.26 6.93
N ASN A 37 8.02 4.60 8.09
CA ASN A 37 9.25 4.06 8.66
C ASN A 37 9.85 2.98 7.76
N GLY A 38 9.02 2.12 7.17
CA GLY A 38 9.44 1.09 6.22
C GLY A 38 10.07 1.69 4.96
N ILE A 39 9.44 2.70 4.37
CA ILE A 39 9.97 3.46 3.22
C ILE A 39 11.31 4.09 3.57
N LYS A 40 11.40 4.78 4.72
CA LYS A 40 12.63 5.45 5.18
C LYS A 40 13.79 4.45 5.27
N GLN A 41 13.56 3.29 5.89
CA GLN A 41 14.60 2.25 6.02
C GLN A 41 15.02 1.64 4.68
N ILE A 42 14.07 1.38 3.78
CA ILE A 42 14.38 0.81 2.46
C ILE A 42 15.12 1.83 1.60
N ALA A 43 14.62 3.06 1.52
CA ALA A 43 15.19 4.13 0.69
C ALA A 43 16.61 4.55 1.12
N THR A 44 16.86 4.59 2.43
CA THR A 44 18.20 4.91 2.96
C THR A 44 19.22 3.84 2.56
N LEU A 45 18.81 2.57 2.54
CA LEU A 45 19.70 1.46 2.20
C LEU A 45 19.84 1.23 0.69
N SER A 46 18.90 1.70 -0.12
CA SER A 46 19.00 1.62 -1.58
C SER A 46 19.68 2.84 -2.21
N SER A 47 20.09 3.84 -1.42
CA SER A 47 20.68 5.12 -1.87
C SER A 47 19.83 5.89 -2.89
N GLN A 48 18.51 5.75 -2.80
CA GLN A 48 17.57 6.33 -3.76
C GLN A 48 16.77 7.49 -3.15
N ARG A 49 16.54 8.54 -3.96
CA ARG A 49 15.88 9.76 -3.51
C ARG A 49 14.36 9.65 -3.66
N TYR A 50 13.67 9.45 -2.53
CA TYR A 50 12.20 9.25 -2.48
C TYR A 50 11.47 10.23 -1.55
N GLU A 51 11.84 11.50 -1.57
CA GLU A 51 11.23 12.53 -0.74
C GLU A 51 9.71 12.64 -0.93
N LYS A 52 9.23 12.55 -2.19
CA LYS A 52 7.80 12.57 -2.51
C LYS A 52 7.01 11.48 -1.78
N LEU A 53 7.56 10.27 -1.68
CA LEU A 53 6.91 9.13 -1.03
C LEU A 53 6.88 9.28 0.50
N LYS A 54 7.93 9.88 1.09
CA LYS A 54 7.97 10.23 2.51
C LYS A 54 6.91 11.29 2.86
N VAL A 55 6.86 12.37 2.08
CA VAL A 55 5.89 13.47 2.27
C VAL A 55 4.47 12.95 2.15
N LEU A 56 4.18 12.15 1.10
CA LEU A 56 2.85 11.58 0.91
C LEU A 56 2.44 10.66 2.07
N SER A 57 3.36 9.86 2.61
CA SER A 57 3.07 9.00 3.76
C SER A 57 2.73 9.82 5.00
N ILE A 58 3.42 10.94 5.23
CA ILE A 58 3.11 11.86 6.35
C ILE A 58 1.74 12.52 6.16
N ILE A 59 1.43 12.98 4.94
CA ILE A 59 0.11 13.53 4.61
C ILE A 59 -0.97 12.48 4.91
N LEU A 60 -0.73 11.22 4.52
CA LEU A 60 -1.67 10.13 4.79
C LEU A 60 -1.84 9.82 6.28
N VAL A 61 -0.79 9.94 7.09
CA VAL A 61 -0.92 9.85 8.55
C VAL A 61 -1.87 10.93 9.06
N ILE A 62 -1.63 12.20 8.72
CA ILE A 62 -2.43 13.32 9.24
C ILE A 62 -3.88 13.22 8.78
N ILE A 63 -4.08 12.99 7.48
CA ILE A 63 -5.42 13.00 6.88
C ILE A 63 -6.24 11.77 7.29
N SER A 64 -5.63 10.67 7.77
CA SER A 64 -6.36 9.49 8.24
C SER A 64 -6.75 9.54 9.73
N VAL A 65 -6.24 10.51 10.50
CA VAL A 65 -6.60 10.66 11.92
C VAL A 65 -8.10 10.87 12.13
N PRO A 66 -8.81 11.72 11.35
CA PRO A 66 -10.25 11.91 11.53
C PRO A 66 -11.06 10.62 11.40
N ASN A 67 -10.63 9.66 10.57
CA ASN A 67 -11.32 8.36 10.41
C ASN A 67 -11.39 7.55 11.70
N PHE A 68 -10.40 7.71 12.57
CA PHE A 68 -10.37 6.97 13.83
C PHE A 68 -11.44 7.45 14.82
N PHE A 69 -11.80 8.74 14.75
CA PHE A 69 -12.76 9.36 15.67
C PHE A 69 -14.17 9.48 15.07
N LEU A 70 -14.27 9.59 13.75
CA LEU A 70 -15.53 9.71 13.04
C LEU A 70 -16.02 8.32 12.64
N ASN A 71 -17.18 7.93 13.16
CA ASN A 71 -17.85 6.71 12.72
C ASN A 71 -18.28 6.87 11.25
N ASP A 72 -18.15 5.82 10.44
CA ASP A 72 -18.50 5.80 9.00
C ASP A 72 -19.93 6.33 8.74
N GLN A 73 -20.85 6.12 9.68
CA GLN A 73 -22.22 6.64 9.62
C GLN A 73 -22.29 8.17 9.66
N VAL A 74 -21.42 8.82 10.45
CA VAL A 74 -21.36 10.30 10.56
C VAL A 74 -20.71 10.91 9.31
N ILE A 75 -19.75 10.19 8.71
CA ILE A 75 -19.08 10.59 7.46
C ILE A 75 -20.06 10.51 6.28
N GLN A 76 -20.92 9.49 6.22
CA GLN A 76 -21.90 9.33 5.15
C GLN A 76 -23.07 10.33 5.21
N LEU A 77 -23.43 10.82 6.39
CA LEU A 77 -24.52 11.78 6.58
C LEU A 77 -24.18 13.21 6.11
N ASN A 78 -22.91 13.50 5.84
CA ASN A 78 -22.47 14.83 5.43
C ASN A 78 -21.85 14.75 4.02
N GLU A 79 -22.50 15.35 3.02
CA GLU A 79 -22.11 15.23 1.60
C GLU A 79 -20.64 15.60 1.35
N TRP A 80 -20.11 16.58 2.10
CA TRP A 80 -18.70 16.98 2.03
C TRP A 80 -17.73 15.91 2.55
N LEU A 81 -18.14 15.16 3.58
CA LEU A 81 -17.36 14.05 4.14
C LEU A 81 -17.43 12.80 3.23
N GLY A 82 -18.44 12.70 2.37
CA GLY A 82 -18.52 11.68 1.31
C GLY A 82 -17.30 11.73 0.36
N TYR A 83 -16.94 12.92 -0.13
CA TYR A 83 -15.78 13.11 -1.03
C TYR A 83 -14.43 12.83 -0.36
N TYR A 84 -14.36 13.00 0.96
CA TYR A 84 -13.14 12.77 1.71
C TYR A 84 -12.70 11.29 1.65
N SER A 85 -13.64 10.34 1.65
CA SER A 85 -13.34 8.90 1.48
C SER A 85 -12.73 8.57 0.11
N THR A 86 -13.23 9.21 -0.94
CA THR A 86 -12.70 9.11 -2.31
C THR A 86 -11.30 9.72 -2.41
N LEU A 87 -11.09 10.90 -1.82
CA LEU A 87 -9.78 11.55 -1.78
C LEU A 87 -8.73 10.67 -1.07
N LEU A 88 -9.10 10.08 0.08
CA LEU A 88 -8.23 9.18 0.82
C LEU A 88 -7.84 7.95 -0.02
N SER A 89 -8.82 7.39 -0.73
CA SER A 89 -8.62 6.25 -1.63
C SER A 89 -7.70 6.58 -2.80
N LEU A 90 -7.84 7.78 -3.39
CA LEU A 90 -6.94 8.29 -4.44
C LEU A 90 -5.51 8.44 -3.92
N LEU A 91 -5.32 9.07 -2.76
CA LEU A 91 -4.01 9.22 -2.14
C LEU A 91 -3.36 7.86 -1.82
N LYS A 92 -4.14 6.88 -1.36
CA LYS A 92 -3.69 5.51 -1.13
C LYS A 92 -3.19 4.85 -2.42
N VAL A 93 -3.91 5.01 -3.55
CA VAL A 93 -3.45 4.49 -4.85
C VAL A 93 -2.16 5.17 -5.31
N ILE A 94 -2.05 6.49 -5.16
CA ILE A 94 -0.82 7.24 -5.47
C ILE A 94 0.35 6.75 -4.61
N LEU A 95 0.12 6.53 -3.31
CA LEU A 95 1.12 5.98 -2.40
C LEU A 95 1.61 4.62 -2.88
N ILE A 96 0.70 3.73 -3.26
CA ILE A 96 1.06 2.38 -3.70
C ILE A 96 1.79 2.42 -5.04
N TYR A 97 1.39 3.29 -5.97
CA TYR A 97 2.12 3.53 -7.21
C TYR A 97 3.57 3.93 -6.95
N LEU A 98 3.79 4.96 -6.11
CA LEU A 98 5.12 5.44 -5.76
C LEU A 98 5.93 4.39 -4.98
N LEU A 99 5.27 3.60 -4.14
CA LEU A 99 5.89 2.50 -3.43
C LEU A 99 6.36 1.41 -4.39
N PHE A 100 5.57 1.02 -5.39
CA PHE A 100 6.01 0.05 -6.39
C PHE A 100 7.20 0.56 -7.20
N ALA A 101 7.30 1.86 -7.48
CA ALA A 101 8.49 2.43 -8.10
C ALA A 101 9.74 2.22 -7.22
N LEU A 102 9.64 2.45 -5.90
CA LEU A 102 10.71 2.11 -4.95
C LEU A 102 11.03 0.61 -4.95
N LEU A 103 10.00 -0.25 -4.90
CA LEU A 103 10.18 -1.70 -4.86
C LEU A 103 10.83 -2.25 -6.13
N GLN A 104 10.55 -1.65 -7.29
CA GLN A 104 11.18 -2.01 -8.56
C GLN A 104 12.68 -1.69 -8.54
N GLU A 105 13.07 -0.52 -8.04
CA GLU A 105 14.50 -0.17 -7.90
C GLU A 105 15.21 -1.11 -6.92
N VAL A 106 14.57 -1.43 -5.80
CA VAL A 106 15.11 -2.40 -4.83
C VAL A 106 15.21 -3.80 -5.43
N ALA A 107 14.24 -4.21 -6.25
CA ALA A 107 14.26 -5.50 -6.94
C ALA A 107 15.34 -5.60 -8.01
N LYS A 108 15.78 -4.50 -8.63
CA LYS A 108 16.92 -4.48 -9.57
C LYS A 108 18.26 -4.78 -8.87
N GLN A 109 18.35 -4.53 -7.56
CA GLN A 109 19.56 -4.81 -6.77
C GLN A 109 19.70 -6.30 -6.41
N LEU A 110 18.66 -7.10 -6.62
CA LEU A 110 18.72 -8.54 -6.40
C LEU A 110 19.48 -9.23 -7.56
N PRO A 111 20.25 -10.30 -7.29
CA PRO A 111 21.05 -10.99 -8.30
C PRO A 111 20.22 -11.65 -9.40
N TYR A 112 18.95 -11.97 -9.11
CA TYR A 112 18.06 -12.67 -10.05
C TYR A 112 17.00 -11.72 -10.64
N LYS A 113 16.89 -11.72 -11.97
CA LYS A 113 15.89 -10.93 -12.73
C LYS A 113 14.43 -11.27 -12.37
N GLU A 114 14.19 -12.43 -11.78
CA GLU A 114 12.87 -12.86 -11.30
C GLU A 114 12.25 -11.92 -10.26
N GLY A 115 13.09 -11.26 -9.44
CA GLY A 115 12.64 -10.27 -8.47
C GLY A 115 11.95 -9.08 -9.12
N PHE A 116 12.57 -8.53 -10.17
CA PHE A 116 12.02 -7.41 -10.92
C PHE A 116 10.74 -7.79 -11.68
N ILE A 117 10.72 -8.95 -12.35
CA ILE A 117 9.55 -9.44 -13.10
C ILE A 117 8.36 -9.64 -12.16
N SER A 118 8.56 -10.28 -11.01
CA SER A 118 7.50 -10.49 -10.02
C SER A 118 6.98 -9.17 -9.44
N THR A 119 7.86 -8.20 -9.16
CA THR A 119 7.48 -6.85 -8.72
C THR A 119 6.60 -6.15 -9.74
N ARG A 120 7.03 -6.17 -11.01
CA ARG A 120 6.35 -5.49 -12.11
C ARG A 120 4.99 -6.13 -12.40
N ARG A 121 4.89 -7.46 -12.35
CA ARG A 121 3.63 -8.19 -12.48
C ARG A 121 2.66 -7.82 -11.36
N MET A 122 3.12 -7.80 -10.11
CA MET A 122 2.30 -7.41 -8.96
C MET A 122 1.81 -5.96 -9.10
N PHE A 123 2.66 -5.04 -9.54
CA PHE A 123 2.29 -3.66 -9.84
C PHE A 123 1.14 -3.58 -10.85
N TYR A 124 1.26 -4.25 -12.00
CA TYR A 124 0.22 -4.21 -13.03
C TYR A 124 -1.11 -4.78 -12.54
N TRP A 125 -1.11 -5.92 -11.85
CA TRP A 125 -2.33 -6.49 -11.28
C TRP A 125 -2.96 -5.58 -10.22
N TYR A 126 -2.14 -4.98 -9.35
CA TYR A 126 -2.64 -4.03 -8.35
C TYR A 126 -3.32 -2.82 -9.01
N MET A 127 -2.64 -2.18 -9.95
CA MET A 127 -3.17 -0.99 -10.61
C MET A 127 -4.38 -1.29 -11.50
N ALA A 128 -4.41 -2.46 -12.15
CA ALA A 128 -5.52 -2.90 -13.00
C ALA A 128 -6.80 -3.17 -12.21
N ILE A 129 -6.71 -3.45 -10.90
CA ILE A 129 -7.88 -3.62 -10.03
C ILE A 129 -8.21 -2.30 -9.32
N ALA A 130 -7.20 -1.66 -8.71
CA ALA A 130 -7.40 -0.49 -7.88
C ALA A 130 -7.88 0.75 -8.67
N LEU A 131 -7.30 1.05 -9.83
CA LEU A 131 -7.72 2.24 -10.60
C LEU A 131 -9.15 2.09 -11.12
N PRO A 132 -9.52 1.02 -11.84
CA PRO A 132 -10.89 0.86 -12.31
C PRO A 132 -11.90 0.84 -11.17
N SER A 133 -11.55 0.31 -9.99
CA SER A 133 -12.45 0.32 -8.83
C SER A 133 -12.92 1.74 -8.46
N LEU A 134 -12.04 2.75 -8.55
CA LEU A 134 -12.37 4.14 -8.26
C LEU A 134 -13.33 4.74 -9.29
N PHE A 135 -13.14 4.40 -10.57
CA PHE A 135 -14.02 4.87 -11.65
C PHE A 135 -15.38 4.17 -11.61
N ILE A 136 -15.40 2.84 -11.41
CA ILE A 136 -16.63 2.05 -11.39
C ILE A 136 -17.56 2.53 -10.27
N GLN A 137 -17.04 2.95 -9.11
CA GLN A 137 -17.87 3.52 -8.05
C GLN A 137 -18.73 4.70 -8.53
N SER A 138 -18.18 5.58 -9.39
CA SER A 138 -18.95 6.71 -9.94
C SER A 138 -20.08 6.25 -10.87
N PHE A 139 -19.90 5.14 -11.59
CA PHE A 139 -20.95 4.56 -12.43
C PHE A 139 -22.01 3.83 -11.59
N LEU A 140 -21.60 3.15 -10.51
CA LEU A 140 -22.52 2.44 -9.61
C LEU A 140 -23.46 3.38 -8.84
N MET A 141 -23.09 4.65 -8.66
CA MET A 141 -24.00 5.66 -8.08
C MET A 141 -25.19 5.99 -9.01
N ASN A 142 -25.07 5.72 -10.31
CA ASN A 142 -26.10 6.02 -11.31
C ASN A 142 -26.93 4.79 -11.74
N THR A 143 -26.77 3.65 -11.06
CA THR A 143 -27.52 2.43 -11.35
C THR A 143 -28.61 2.17 -10.31
N THR A 144 -29.47 1.16 -10.56
CA THR A 144 -30.44 0.70 -9.58
C THR A 144 -29.75 0.19 -8.31
N PHE A 145 -30.44 0.32 -7.17
CA PHE A 145 -29.91 -0.05 -5.86
C PHE A 145 -29.34 -1.48 -5.82
N ASP A 146 -30.06 -2.46 -6.33
CA ASP A 146 -29.62 -3.88 -6.34
C ASP A 146 -28.34 -4.09 -7.17
N ASN A 147 -28.24 -3.43 -8.34
CA ASN A 147 -27.06 -3.49 -9.18
C ASN A 147 -25.86 -2.78 -8.55
N SER A 148 -26.11 -1.65 -7.87
CA SER A 148 -25.09 -0.89 -7.14
C SER A 148 -24.50 -1.71 -5.98
N ILE A 149 -25.35 -2.38 -5.20
CA ILE A 149 -24.91 -3.29 -4.13
C ILE A 149 -24.11 -4.46 -4.70
N THR A 150 -24.64 -5.13 -5.72
CA THR A 150 -23.98 -6.29 -6.33
C THR A 150 -22.59 -5.91 -6.88
N GLY A 151 -22.50 -4.78 -7.59
CA GLY A 151 -21.22 -4.26 -8.09
C GLY A 151 -20.24 -3.89 -6.96
N SER A 152 -20.73 -3.26 -5.89
CA SER A 152 -19.90 -2.88 -4.74
C SER A 152 -19.32 -4.11 -4.03
N ILE A 153 -20.11 -5.16 -3.84
CA ILE A 153 -19.64 -6.43 -3.26
C ILE A 153 -18.51 -7.02 -4.12
N LEU A 154 -18.69 -7.08 -5.45
CA LEU A 154 -17.65 -7.59 -6.35
C LEU A 154 -16.35 -6.77 -6.26
N ILE A 155 -16.45 -5.44 -6.25
CA ILE A 155 -15.29 -4.55 -6.09
C ILE A 155 -14.56 -4.84 -4.77
N VAL A 156 -15.30 -4.94 -3.67
CA VAL A 156 -14.72 -5.24 -2.35
C VAL A 156 -13.98 -6.58 -2.37
N VAL A 157 -14.56 -7.61 -2.99
CA VAL A 157 -13.91 -8.93 -3.11
C VAL A 157 -12.60 -8.84 -3.93
N PHE A 158 -12.61 -8.19 -5.09
CA PHE A 158 -11.40 -8.02 -5.90
C PHE A 158 -10.33 -7.20 -5.18
N MET A 159 -10.73 -6.13 -4.49
CA MET A 159 -9.83 -5.28 -3.70
C MET A 159 -9.20 -6.07 -2.55
N LEU A 160 -9.99 -6.86 -1.83
CA LEU A 160 -9.47 -7.72 -0.76
C LEU A 160 -8.46 -8.75 -1.29
N ILE A 161 -8.76 -9.41 -2.41
CA ILE A 161 -7.85 -10.38 -3.04
C ILE A 161 -6.51 -9.72 -3.40
N ILE A 162 -6.53 -8.53 -4.00
CA ILE A 162 -5.30 -7.87 -4.45
C ILE A 162 -4.50 -7.26 -3.29
N GLU A 163 -5.18 -6.79 -2.24
CA GLU A 163 -4.58 -6.31 -0.99
C GLU A 163 -3.89 -7.45 -0.22
N ILE A 164 -4.53 -8.62 -0.09
CA ILE A 164 -3.90 -9.81 0.49
C ILE A 164 -2.71 -10.24 -0.36
N SER A 165 -2.87 -10.27 -1.69
CA SER A 165 -1.78 -10.61 -2.62
C SER A 165 -0.58 -9.67 -2.46
N PHE A 166 -0.84 -8.37 -2.23
CA PHE A 166 0.20 -7.39 -1.95
C PHE A 166 0.92 -7.65 -0.61
N LEU A 167 0.18 -7.97 0.45
CA LEU A 167 0.76 -8.33 1.74
C LEU A 167 1.65 -9.59 1.63
N VAL A 168 1.17 -10.62 0.94
CA VAL A 168 1.95 -11.83 0.66
C VAL A 168 3.22 -11.50 -0.12
N TYR A 169 3.12 -10.62 -1.12
CA TYR A 169 4.27 -10.15 -1.89
C TYR A 169 5.30 -9.43 -1.01
N LEU A 170 4.89 -8.49 -0.15
CA LEU A 170 5.79 -7.81 0.79
C LEU A 170 6.47 -8.80 1.75
N ASN A 171 5.74 -9.80 2.24
CA ASN A 171 6.30 -10.85 3.09
C ASN A 171 7.34 -11.70 2.34
N ASN A 172 7.10 -12.02 1.07
CA ASN A 172 8.05 -12.74 0.24
C ASN A 172 9.30 -11.91 -0.05
N MET A 173 9.15 -10.62 -0.34
CA MET A 173 10.29 -9.70 -0.48
C MET A 173 11.11 -9.61 0.80
N ARG A 174 10.46 -9.54 1.98
CA ARG A 174 11.14 -9.59 3.28
C ARG A 174 12.03 -10.83 3.41
N LYS A 175 11.56 -12.00 2.98
CA LYS A 175 12.32 -13.27 3.08
C LYS A 175 13.57 -13.28 2.17
N ARG A 176 13.55 -12.55 1.06
CA ARG A 176 14.67 -12.45 0.11
C ARG A 176 15.86 -11.64 0.65
N TYR A 177 15.67 -10.85 1.72
CA TYR A 177 16.75 -10.13 2.39
C TYR A 177 17.02 -10.76 3.78
N PRO A 178 18.05 -11.63 3.92
CA PRO A 178 18.34 -12.28 5.20
C PRO A 178 18.77 -11.29 6.29
N LYS A 179 18.59 -11.67 7.56
CA LYS A 179 18.96 -10.84 8.73
C LYS A 179 20.48 -10.63 8.85
N ASN A 180 21.25 -11.55 8.27
CA ASN A 180 22.68 -11.76 8.52
C ASN A 180 23.50 -11.76 7.22
N ALA A 181 23.06 -11.06 6.16
CA ALA A 181 23.96 -10.79 5.04
C ALA A 181 25.02 -9.80 5.54
N ILE A 182 26.08 -10.34 6.14
CA ILE A 182 27.39 -9.71 6.14
C ILE A 182 27.66 -9.38 4.67
N TYR A 183 27.98 -8.12 4.40
CA TYR A 183 28.23 -7.57 3.08
C TYR A 183 29.52 -8.14 2.46
N GLU A 184 29.62 -9.46 2.26
CA GLU A 184 30.84 -10.11 1.76
C GLU A 184 30.85 -10.36 0.24
N GLY A 185 29.85 -9.88 -0.50
CA GLY A 185 29.68 -10.24 -1.91
C GLY A 185 30.00 -9.16 -2.96
N TYR A 186 30.08 -7.88 -2.60
CA TYR A 186 30.13 -6.80 -3.61
C TYR A 186 31.53 -6.28 -3.97
N GLU A 187 32.60 -6.72 -3.29
CA GLU A 187 33.98 -6.32 -3.65
C GLU A 187 34.70 -7.28 -4.62
N LYS A 188 34.18 -8.48 -4.88
CA LYS A 188 34.90 -9.47 -5.73
C LYS A 188 34.52 -9.46 -7.22
N GLY A 189 33.74 -8.48 -7.68
CA GLY A 189 33.33 -8.36 -9.09
C GLY A 189 33.92 -7.17 -9.86
N ALA A 190 34.72 -6.31 -9.22
CA ALA A 190 35.28 -5.10 -9.83
C ALA A 190 36.75 -5.20 -10.23
N VAL A 191 37.37 -6.38 -10.06
CA VAL A 191 38.75 -6.64 -10.51
C VAL A 191 38.82 -8.05 -11.11
N SER A 192 38.48 -8.15 -12.40
CA SER A 192 39.00 -9.16 -13.32
C SER A 192 38.80 -8.70 -14.75
#